data_AF-A0A968QRQ3-F1
#
_entry.id   AF-A0A968QRQ3-F1
#
_cell.length_a   1.000
_cell.length_b   1.000
_cell.length_c   1.000
_cell.angle_alpha   90.00
_cell.angle_beta   90.00
_cell.angle_gamma   90.00
#
_symmetry.space_group_name_H-M   'P 1'
#
loop_
_entity.id
_entity.type
_entity.pdbx_description
1 polymer ?
#
loop_
_entity_poly.entity_id
_entity_poly.type
_entity_poly.pdbx_seq_one_letter_code
_entity_poly.pdbx_strand_id
1 'polypeptide(L)'
;MIANLMPDRSRSYVAEMIRTGNIRVNHQTIKPAYKLKAGDKIVGAIPAPEPLTIEAQDIALDIVYEDHDLLVIDKAPGMVVHPAPGHSEGTIVNAILHHCPDLGEIGGKIRPGIVHRLDKDTSGLLVIAKNDMAHQHLAHQFKARTLHKEYLAIVHGNMEKNSGVISLPIGRHPTDRKKNVGYQQQRAECRNFMVGKRAIRKCRSACGYAEDRQNPSDPGAIS
;
A
#
# COMPACT_ATOMS: atom_id res chain seq x y z
N MET A 1 -31.03 -4.55 -7.30
CA MET A 1 -30.28 -3.82 -6.25
C MET A 1 -30.03 -2.40 -6.74
N ILE A 2 -30.04 -1.40 -5.85
CA ILE A 2 -29.80 0.02 -6.20
C ILE A 2 -28.47 0.20 -6.93
N ALA A 3 -27.42 -0.57 -6.57
CA ALA A 3 -26.12 -0.50 -7.24
C ALA A 3 -26.16 -0.78 -8.76
N ASN A 4 -27.15 -1.52 -9.27
CA ASN A 4 -27.27 -1.79 -10.71
C ASN A 4 -27.72 -0.54 -11.51
N LEU A 5 -28.31 0.44 -10.83
CA LEU A 5 -28.70 1.72 -11.44
C LEU A 5 -27.53 2.71 -11.51
N MET A 6 -26.37 2.33 -10.97
CA MET A 6 -25.19 3.16 -10.80
C MET A 6 -23.91 2.40 -11.16
N PRO A 7 -23.77 1.95 -12.43
CA PRO A 7 -22.70 1.06 -12.84
C PRO A 7 -21.29 1.64 -12.62
N ASP A 8 -21.16 2.97 -12.66
CA ASP A 8 -19.88 3.68 -12.52
C ASP A 8 -19.43 3.83 -11.06
N ARG A 9 -20.19 3.30 -10.10
CA ARG A 9 -19.90 3.42 -8.67
C ARG A 9 -19.69 2.05 -8.03
N SER A 10 -18.75 1.97 -7.10
CA SER A 10 -18.53 0.73 -6.36
C SER A 10 -19.75 0.39 -5.49
N ARG A 11 -20.01 -0.92 -5.31
CA ARG A 11 -21.11 -1.39 -4.46
C ARG A 11 -20.99 -0.88 -3.02
N SER A 12 -19.75 -0.78 -2.51
CA SER A 12 -19.47 -0.24 -1.18
C SER A 12 -19.82 1.24 -1.08
N TYR A 13 -19.57 2.03 -2.13
CA TYR A 13 -19.94 3.44 -2.18
C TYR A 13 -21.47 3.61 -2.17
N VAL A 14 -22.20 2.87 -3.02
CA VAL A 14 -23.67 2.92 -3.04
C VAL A 14 -24.27 2.50 -1.69
N ALA A 15 -23.71 1.47 -1.05
CA ALA A 15 -24.12 1.06 0.28
C ALA A 15 -23.89 2.14 1.34
N GLU A 16 -22.79 2.89 1.26
CA GLU A 16 -22.53 4.02 2.14
C GLU A 16 -23.52 5.17 1.90
N MET A 17 -23.83 5.49 0.64
CA MET A 17 -24.82 6.52 0.31
C MET A 17 -26.21 6.17 0.83
N ILE A 18 -26.58 4.89 0.82
CA ILE A 18 -27.83 4.41 1.45
C ILE A 18 -27.76 4.56 2.97
N ARG A 19 -26.65 4.14 3.60
CA ARG A 19 -26.47 4.17 5.05
C ARG A 19 -26.48 5.59 5.62
N THR A 20 -25.88 6.53 4.90
CA THR A 20 -25.83 7.96 5.23
C THR A 20 -27.11 8.71 4.86
N GLY A 21 -28.11 8.04 4.26
CA GLY A 21 -29.38 8.65 3.89
C GLY A 21 -29.32 9.58 2.67
N ASN A 22 -28.19 9.60 1.95
CA ASN A 22 -28.03 10.30 0.68
C ASN A 22 -28.85 9.63 -0.45
N ILE A 23 -29.08 8.31 -0.34
CA ILE A 23 -30.02 7.56 -1.18
C ILE A 23 -31.12 6.98 -0.30
N ARG A 24 -32.37 7.26 -0.65
CA ARG A 24 -33.59 6.83 0.05
C ARG A 24 -34.52 6.10 -0.92
N VAL A 25 -35.36 5.23 -0.38
CA VAL A 25 -36.41 4.55 -1.13
C VAL A 25 -37.75 4.94 -0.51
N ASN A 26 -38.68 5.42 -1.33
CA ASN A 26 -39.98 5.93 -0.90
C ASN A 26 -39.84 6.99 0.22
N HIS A 27 -38.85 7.88 0.06
CA HIS A 27 -38.45 8.92 1.03
C HIS A 27 -37.93 8.41 2.40
N GLN A 28 -37.73 7.11 2.56
CA GLN A 28 -37.22 6.49 3.79
C GLN A 28 -35.77 6.02 3.64
N THR A 29 -34.99 6.17 4.71
CA THR A 29 -33.66 5.56 4.82
C THR A 29 -33.81 4.06 5.01
N ILE A 30 -33.24 3.30 4.09
CA ILE A 30 -33.29 1.84 4.07
C ILE A 30 -31.92 1.24 4.40
N LYS A 31 -31.89 -0.07 4.68
CA LYS A 31 -30.63 -0.81 4.76
C LYS A 31 -30.10 -1.09 3.34
N PRO A 32 -28.77 -1.10 3.10
CA PRO A 32 -28.21 -1.43 1.78
C PRO A 32 -28.64 -2.80 1.21
N ALA A 33 -29.02 -3.74 2.09
CA ALA A 33 -29.51 -5.06 1.73
C ALA A 33 -30.99 -5.08 1.28
N TYR A 34 -31.68 -3.93 1.26
CA TYR A 34 -33.08 -3.84 0.86
C TYR A 34 -33.27 -4.33 -0.59
N LYS A 35 -34.22 -5.25 -0.77
CA LYS A 35 -34.62 -5.74 -2.08
C LYS A 35 -35.70 -4.82 -2.64
N LEU A 36 -35.35 -4.08 -3.69
CA LEU A 36 -36.28 -3.21 -4.42
C LEU A 36 -37.47 -4.02 -4.95
N LYS A 37 -38.65 -3.42 -4.84
CA LYS A 37 -39.90 -3.92 -5.42
C LYS A 37 -40.27 -3.06 -6.63
N ALA A 38 -41.04 -3.64 -7.55
CA ALA A 38 -41.60 -2.88 -8.65
C ALA A 38 -42.46 -1.73 -8.11
N GLY A 39 -42.22 -0.51 -8.59
CA GLY A 39 -42.90 0.71 -8.14
C GLY A 39 -42.18 1.50 -7.05
N ASP A 40 -41.08 0.99 -6.49
CA ASP A 40 -40.27 1.76 -5.53
C ASP A 40 -39.66 3.01 -6.16
N LYS A 41 -39.80 4.15 -5.48
CA LYS A 41 -39.19 5.42 -5.89
C LYS A 41 -37.87 5.61 -5.17
N ILE A 42 -36.78 5.62 -5.93
CA ILE A 42 -35.45 5.91 -5.41
C ILE A 42 -35.22 7.41 -5.53
N VAL A 43 -34.91 8.07 -4.42
CA VAL A 43 -34.68 9.50 -4.33
C VAL A 43 -33.40 9.75 -3.56
N GLY A 44 -32.55 10.63 -4.07
CA GLY A 44 -31.27 10.91 -3.46
C GLY A 44 -30.39 11.76 -4.36
N ALA A 45 -29.40 12.40 -3.74
CA ALA A 45 -28.35 13.10 -4.45
C ALA A 45 -27.02 12.51 -3.99
N ILE A 46 -26.13 12.28 -4.93
CA ILE A 46 -24.76 11.93 -4.60
C ILE A 46 -24.01 13.23 -4.46
N PRO A 47 -23.46 13.53 -3.27
CA PRO A 47 -22.66 14.73 -3.10
C PRO A 47 -21.49 14.69 -4.09
N ALA A 48 -21.14 15.86 -4.64
CA ALA A 48 -19.92 15.99 -5.41
C ALA A 48 -18.74 15.48 -4.54
N PRO A 49 -17.78 14.74 -5.11
CA PRO A 49 -16.60 14.36 -4.36
C PRO A 49 -15.94 15.62 -3.79
N GLU A 50 -15.69 15.63 -2.48
CA GLU A 50 -14.89 16.70 -1.90
C GLU A 50 -13.51 16.68 -2.58
N PRO A 51 -12.96 17.85 -2.98
CA PRO A 51 -11.61 17.93 -3.47
C PRO A 51 -10.67 17.37 -2.39
N LEU A 52 -9.84 16.39 -2.75
CA LEU A 52 -8.70 16.00 -1.93
C LEU A 52 -7.66 17.12 -2.03
N THR A 53 -7.76 18.11 -1.17
CA THR A 53 -6.72 19.13 -1.01
C THR A 53 -5.70 18.58 -0.03
N ILE A 54 -4.48 18.36 -0.51
CA ILE A 54 -3.35 18.00 0.34
C ILE A 54 -2.61 19.29 0.65
N GLU A 55 -2.65 19.73 1.90
CA GLU A 55 -2.01 20.96 2.33
C GLU A 55 -0.49 20.78 2.46
N ALA A 56 0.27 21.79 2.01
CA ALA A 56 1.71 21.86 2.24
C ALA A 56 1.99 22.06 3.74
N GLN A 57 3.00 21.39 4.27
CA GLN A 57 3.40 21.51 5.68
C GLN A 57 4.91 21.66 5.78
N ASP A 58 5.34 22.63 6.60
CA ASP A 58 6.74 22.85 6.92
C ASP A 58 7.26 21.72 7.84
N ILE A 59 7.71 20.64 7.19
CA ILE A 59 8.27 19.45 7.82
C ILE A 59 9.66 19.28 7.24
N ALA A 60 10.68 19.31 8.12
CA ALA A 60 12.06 19.15 7.71
C ALA A 60 12.29 17.83 6.96
N LEU A 61 12.96 17.93 5.81
CA LEU A 61 13.38 16.79 5.00
C LEU A 61 14.89 16.59 5.14
N ASP A 62 15.32 15.34 5.30
CA ASP A 62 16.74 14.98 5.19
C ASP A 62 17.08 14.82 3.71
N ILE A 63 17.61 15.87 3.08
CA ILE A 63 17.88 15.93 1.65
C ILE A 63 19.29 15.41 1.39
N VAL A 64 19.36 14.27 0.70
CA VAL A 64 20.62 13.61 0.30
C VAL A 64 21.12 14.18 -1.02
N TYR A 65 20.20 14.52 -1.93
CA TYR A 65 20.52 15.09 -3.23
C TYR A 65 19.35 15.91 -3.76
N GLU A 66 19.64 17.04 -4.39
CA GLU A 66 18.63 17.84 -5.07
C GLU A 66 19.24 18.57 -6.27
N ASP A 67 18.54 18.49 -7.41
CA ASP A 67 18.82 19.29 -8.60
C ASP A 67 17.50 19.84 -9.21
N HIS A 68 17.52 20.21 -10.48
CA HIS A 68 16.32 20.69 -11.18
C HIS A 68 15.28 19.57 -11.40
N ASP A 69 15.73 18.35 -11.65
CA ASP A 69 14.91 17.22 -12.09
C ASP A 69 14.48 16.31 -10.94
N LEU A 70 15.31 16.19 -9.90
CA LEU A 70 15.22 15.19 -8.86
C LEU A 70 15.43 15.77 -7.47
N LEU A 71 14.67 15.22 -6.52
CA LEU A 71 14.90 15.34 -5.09
C LEU A 71 15.05 13.92 -4.51
N VAL A 72 16.11 13.69 -3.75
CA VAL A 72 16.36 12.44 -3.02
C VAL A 72 16.44 12.76 -1.54
N ILE A 73 15.56 12.13 -0.76
CA ILE A 73 15.53 12.28 0.69
C ILE A 73 15.86 10.96 1.38
N ASP A 74 16.45 11.03 2.57
CA ASP A 74 16.48 9.91 3.50
C ASP A 74 15.23 9.95 4.39
N LYS A 75 14.26 9.09 4.07
CA LYS A 75 12.99 9.05 4.81
C LYS A 75 13.22 8.44 6.19
N ALA A 76 12.92 9.17 7.25
CA ALA A 76 12.91 8.63 8.60
C ALA A 76 11.85 7.50 8.77
N PRO A 77 12.09 6.50 9.64
CA PRO A 77 11.06 5.54 10.01
C PRO A 77 9.92 6.23 10.80
N GLY A 78 8.71 5.72 10.68
CA GLY A 78 7.50 6.30 11.28
C GLY A 78 6.78 7.31 10.38
N MET A 79 7.44 7.82 9.34
CA MET A 79 6.82 8.75 8.38
C MET A 79 6.09 8.01 7.25
N VAL A 80 4.85 8.43 6.99
CA VAL A 80 4.03 7.92 5.88
C VAL A 80 4.36 8.69 4.60
N VAL A 81 4.45 8.00 3.46
CA VAL A 81 4.76 8.65 2.19
C VAL A 81 3.59 9.47 1.64
N HIS A 82 2.40 8.87 1.54
CA HIS A 82 1.20 9.50 0.98
C HIS A 82 0.07 9.56 2.00
N PRO A 83 -0.81 10.58 1.93
CA PRO A 83 -2.04 10.60 2.71
C PRO A 83 -2.84 9.29 2.55
N ALA A 84 -3.25 8.72 3.67
CA ALA A 84 -3.96 7.45 3.74
C ALA A 84 -4.99 7.47 4.89
N PRO A 85 -5.98 6.56 4.92
CA PRO A 85 -6.89 6.47 6.05
C PRO A 85 -6.14 6.34 7.38
N GLY A 86 -6.37 7.27 8.31
CA GLY A 86 -5.67 7.37 9.60
C GLY A 86 -4.38 8.20 9.59
N HIS A 87 -3.94 8.66 8.42
CA HIS A 87 -2.75 9.51 8.22
C HIS A 87 -3.01 10.49 7.06
N SER A 88 -3.89 11.47 7.27
CA SER A 88 -4.26 12.47 6.24
C SER A 88 -3.23 13.59 6.08
N GLU A 89 -2.40 13.83 7.09
CA GLU A 89 -1.39 14.89 7.16
C GLU A 89 -0.08 14.35 7.76
N GLY A 90 0.96 15.19 7.83
CA GLY A 90 2.26 14.81 8.37
C GLY A 90 3.01 13.79 7.50
N THR A 91 2.68 13.74 6.21
CA THR A 91 3.26 12.78 5.26
C THR A 91 4.40 13.42 4.46
N ILE A 92 5.19 12.59 3.77
CA ILE A 92 6.22 13.08 2.85
C ILE A 92 5.62 13.95 1.74
N VAL A 93 4.41 13.63 1.25
CA VAL A 93 3.73 14.51 0.27
C VAL A 93 3.51 15.92 0.85
N ASN A 94 3.10 16.04 2.12
CA ASN A 94 2.88 17.36 2.73
C ASN A 94 4.20 18.15 2.81
N ALA A 95 5.29 17.48 3.15
CA ALA A 95 6.62 18.07 3.26
C ALA A 95 7.18 18.52 1.89
N ILE A 96 7.09 17.67 0.86
CA ILE A 96 7.62 18.02 -0.47
C ILE A 96 6.77 19.08 -1.17
N LEU A 97 5.47 19.19 -0.88
CA LEU A 97 4.65 20.29 -1.39
C LEU A 97 5.05 21.63 -0.78
N HIS A 98 5.57 21.64 0.45
CA HIS A 98 6.14 22.83 1.06
C HIS A 98 7.51 23.17 0.46
N HIS A 99 8.38 22.17 0.32
CA HIS A 99 9.74 22.35 -0.21
C HIS A 99 9.78 22.68 -1.72
N CYS A 100 8.88 22.07 -2.49
CA CYS A 100 8.72 22.26 -3.94
C CYS A 100 7.28 22.69 -4.25
N PRO A 101 6.93 23.99 -4.16
CA PRO A 101 5.57 24.47 -4.36
C PRO A 101 4.97 24.12 -5.74
N ASP A 102 5.82 24.06 -6.77
CA ASP A 102 5.42 23.75 -8.15
C ASP A 102 5.14 22.24 -8.39
N LEU A 103 5.33 21.39 -7.37
CA LEU A 103 5.24 19.94 -7.53
C LEU A 103 3.82 19.42 -7.73
N GLY A 104 2.80 20.18 -7.30
CA GLY A 104 1.40 19.74 -7.22
C GLY A 104 0.78 19.27 -8.55
N GLU A 105 1.35 19.67 -9.69
CA GLU A 105 0.85 19.29 -11.02
C GLU A 105 1.53 18.02 -11.59
N ILE A 106 2.70 17.64 -11.08
CA ILE A 106 3.53 16.59 -11.67
C ILE A 106 3.08 15.22 -11.19
N GLY A 107 2.69 14.32 -12.10
CA GLY A 107 2.21 12.98 -11.71
C GLY A 107 0.83 12.96 -11.03
N GLY A 108 0.15 14.11 -11.00
CA GLY A 108 -1.21 14.29 -10.51
C GLY A 108 -1.32 14.64 -9.01
N LYS A 109 -2.46 15.25 -8.66
CA LYS A 109 -2.70 15.86 -7.33
C LYS A 109 -2.53 14.94 -6.12
N ILE A 110 -2.68 13.62 -6.31
CA ILE A 110 -2.67 12.65 -5.20
C ILE A 110 -1.24 12.20 -4.85
N ARG A 111 -0.32 12.20 -5.83
CA ARG A 111 1.05 11.65 -5.69
C ARG A 111 2.05 12.53 -6.43
N PRO A 112 2.14 13.83 -6.09
CA PRO A 112 2.96 14.76 -6.82
C PRO A 112 4.43 14.32 -6.83
N GLY A 113 5.01 14.09 -8.01
CA GLY A 113 6.41 13.69 -8.20
C GLY A 113 6.81 12.28 -7.71
N ILE A 114 5.96 11.55 -6.99
CA ILE A 114 6.32 10.28 -6.33
C ILE A 114 5.92 9.08 -7.19
N VAL A 115 6.92 8.34 -7.67
CA VAL A 115 6.74 7.12 -8.49
C VAL A 115 6.87 5.81 -7.71
N HIS A 116 7.36 5.86 -6.46
CA HIS A 116 7.56 4.69 -5.59
C HIS A 116 7.36 5.06 -4.12
N ARG A 117 7.30 4.06 -3.24
CA ARG A 117 7.08 4.30 -1.82
C ARG A 117 7.86 3.34 -0.94
N LEU A 118 8.19 3.82 0.25
CA LEU A 118 8.61 3.03 1.40
C LEU A 118 7.43 2.87 2.36
N ASP A 119 7.42 1.76 3.11
CA ASP A 119 6.45 1.59 4.20
C ASP A 119 6.76 2.56 5.35
N LYS A 120 5.76 2.81 6.21
CA LYS A 120 5.83 3.80 7.29
C LYS A 120 7.12 3.65 8.12
N ASP A 121 7.37 2.43 8.58
CA ASP A 121 8.50 2.13 9.48
C ASP A 121 9.78 1.72 8.73
N THR A 122 9.76 1.75 7.39
CA THR A 122 10.98 1.56 6.58
C THR A 122 11.68 2.90 6.40
N SER A 123 12.96 2.98 6.75
CA SER A 123 13.79 4.14 6.49
C SER A 123 14.52 4.02 5.15
N GLY A 124 15.13 5.11 4.69
CA GLY A 124 16.04 5.11 3.55
C GLY A 124 15.58 5.99 2.38
N LEU A 125 16.29 5.82 1.27
CA LEU A 125 16.21 6.72 0.13
C LEU A 125 14.84 6.68 -0.58
N LEU A 126 14.21 7.84 -0.69
CA LEU A 126 13.05 8.09 -1.53
C LEU A 126 13.45 9.10 -2.62
N VAL A 127 13.10 8.79 -3.87
CA VAL A 127 13.41 9.61 -5.04
C VAL A 127 12.11 10.22 -5.54
N ILE A 128 12.11 11.54 -5.72
CA ILE A 128 10.98 12.36 -6.13
C ILE A 128 11.36 13.08 -7.42
N ALA A 129 10.47 13.04 -8.42
CA ALA A 129 10.60 13.81 -9.64
C ALA A 129 10.10 15.23 -9.43
N LYS A 130 10.88 16.24 -9.86
CA LYS A 130 10.55 17.67 -9.78
C LYS A 130 9.98 18.25 -11.07
N ASN A 131 9.86 17.45 -12.13
CA ASN A 131 9.15 17.81 -13.36
C ASN A 131 8.59 16.57 -14.08
N ASP A 132 7.75 16.80 -15.10
CA ASP A 132 7.06 15.75 -15.85
C ASP A 132 8.01 14.81 -16.61
N MET A 133 9.09 15.34 -17.18
CA MET A 133 10.08 14.55 -17.90
C MET A 133 10.76 13.56 -16.95
N ALA A 134 11.26 14.04 -15.82
CA ALA A 134 11.85 13.22 -14.78
C ALA A 134 10.85 12.18 -14.23
N HIS A 135 9.60 12.59 -14.03
CA HIS A 135 8.53 11.70 -13.55
C HIS A 135 8.27 10.56 -14.53
N GLN A 136 8.12 10.86 -15.83
CA GLN A 136 7.90 9.84 -16.86
C GLN A 136 9.09 8.89 -16.99
N HIS A 137 10.32 9.40 -16.96
CA HIS A 137 11.54 8.59 -17.02
C HIS A 137 11.68 7.69 -15.80
N LEU A 138 11.49 8.21 -14.59
CA LEU A 138 11.53 7.40 -13.38
C LEU A 138 10.42 6.34 -13.37
N ALA A 139 9.18 6.71 -13.72
CA ALA A 139 8.07 5.77 -13.81
C ALA A 139 8.36 4.63 -14.80
N HIS A 140 8.99 4.95 -15.95
CA HIS A 140 9.45 3.95 -16.90
C HIS A 140 10.50 3.03 -16.28
N GLN A 141 11.53 3.55 -15.61
CA GLN A 141 12.57 2.74 -14.98
C GLN A 141 12.04 1.82 -13.87
N PHE A 142 11.10 2.30 -13.06
CA PHE A 142 10.41 1.46 -12.06
C PHE A 142 9.60 0.36 -12.72
N LYS A 143 8.88 0.66 -13.81
CA LYS A 143 8.08 -0.31 -14.58
C LYS A 143 8.97 -1.35 -15.27
N ALA A 144 10.07 -0.90 -15.88
CA ALA A 144 11.03 -1.73 -16.60
C ALA A 144 12.00 -2.48 -15.67
N ARG A 145 12.02 -2.18 -14.37
CA ARG A 145 12.93 -2.73 -13.36
C ARG A 145 14.41 -2.51 -13.68
N THR A 146 14.74 -1.39 -14.33
CA THR A 146 16.13 -1.02 -14.65
C THR A 146 16.81 -0.28 -13.49
N LEU A 147 16.03 0.23 -12.53
CA LEU A 147 16.54 0.91 -11.35
C LEU A 147 17.05 -0.09 -10.31
N HIS A 148 18.29 0.11 -9.85
CA HIS A 148 18.88 -0.70 -8.79
C HIS A 148 18.48 -0.18 -7.41
N LYS A 149 17.94 -1.07 -6.56
CA LYS A 149 17.58 -0.76 -5.17
C LYS A 149 18.20 -1.78 -4.26
N GLU A 150 18.86 -1.31 -3.22
CA GLU A 150 19.47 -2.14 -2.19
C GLU A 150 18.86 -1.78 -0.83
N TYR A 151 18.60 -2.81 -0.02
CA TYR A 151 18.03 -2.66 1.31
C TYR A 151 18.89 -3.42 2.29
N LEU A 152 19.33 -2.74 3.34
CA LEU A 152 19.92 -3.38 4.50
C LEU A 152 18.81 -3.80 5.47
N ALA A 153 18.80 -5.07 5.85
CA ALA A 153 17.81 -5.61 6.77
C ALA A 153 18.45 -6.51 7.84
N ILE A 154 17.87 -6.50 9.03
CA ILE A 154 18.15 -7.48 10.08
C ILE A 154 17.02 -8.50 10.07
N VAL A 155 17.37 -9.78 9.91
CA VAL A 155 16.41 -10.89 9.86
C VAL A 155 16.51 -11.73 11.13
N HIS A 156 15.37 -12.28 11.56
CA HIS A 156 15.32 -13.22 12.68
C HIS A 156 15.52 -14.66 12.18
N GLY A 157 16.30 -15.45 12.92
CA GLY A 157 16.66 -16.83 12.55
C GLY A 157 18.05 -16.93 11.91
N ASN A 158 18.42 -18.14 11.49
CA ASN A 158 19.68 -18.40 10.82
C ASN A 158 19.43 -18.77 9.36
N MET A 159 19.95 -17.96 8.43
CA MET A 159 19.85 -18.27 7.00
C MET A 159 20.82 -19.40 6.65
N GLU A 160 20.35 -20.45 5.99
CA GLU A 160 21.20 -21.56 5.54
C GLU A 160 22.24 -21.07 4.52
N LYS A 161 21.81 -20.25 3.55
CA LYS A 161 22.66 -19.70 2.49
C LYS A 161 23.01 -18.23 2.75
N ASN A 162 24.22 -17.82 2.36
CA ASN A 162 24.67 -16.43 2.44
C ASN A 162 24.13 -15.54 1.30
N SER A 163 23.53 -16.13 0.28
CA SER A 163 22.84 -15.41 -0.79
C SER A 163 21.77 -16.30 -1.41
N GLY A 164 20.85 -15.66 -2.12
CA GLY A 164 19.81 -16.36 -2.86
C GLY A 164 18.80 -15.43 -3.50
N VAL A 165 17.82 -16.04 -4.15
CA VAL A 165 16.69 -15.35 -4.79
C VAL A 165 15.41 -15.85 -4.14
N ILE A 166 14.61 -14.93 -3.63
CA ILE A 166 13.23 -15.20 -3.23
C ILE A 166 12.36 -14.77 -4.41
N SER A 167 11.66 -15.73 -4.99
CA SER A 167 10.80 -15.53 -6.15
C SER A 167 9.41 -16.06 -5.82
N LEU A 168 8.57 -15.21 -5.25
CA LEU A 168 7.19 -15.54 -4.88
C LEU A 168 6.27 -14.39 -5.30
N PRO A 169 5.12 -14.67 -5.96
CA PRO A 169 4.06 -13.66 -6.10
C PRO A 169 3.58 -13.22 -4.72
N ILE A 170 3.46 -11.91 -4.51
CA ILE A 170 2.90 -11.34 -3.29
C ILE A 170 1.51 -10.79 -3.60
N GLY A 171 0.51 -11.17 -2.81
CA GLY A 171 -0.84 -10.63 -2.89
C GLY A 171 -1.42 -10.29 -1.52
N ARG A 172 -2.64 -9.76 -1.51
CA ARG A 172 -3.35 -9.40 -0.28
C ARG A 172 -3.82 -10.64 0.45
N HIS A 173 -3.65 -10.67 1.77
CA HIS A 173 -4.22 -11.73 2.58
C HIS A 173 -5.76 -11.75 2.42
N PRO A 174 -6.41 -12.92 2.25
CA PRO A 174 -7.83 -13.01 1.89
C PRO A 174 -8.78 -12.39 2.94
N THR A 175 -8.44 -12.51 4.23
CA THR A 175 -9.27 -12.02 5.35
C THR A 175 -8.67 -10.79 6.05
N ASP A 176 -7.38 -10.82 6.40
CA ASP A 176 -6.69 -9.71 7.07
C ASP A 176 -6.13 -8.66 6.08
N ARG A 177 -6.89 -7.58 5.87
CA ARG A 177 -6.52 -6.51 4.92
C ARG A 177 -5.19 -5.81 5.23
N LYS A 178 -4.65 -5.93 6.44
CA LYS A 178 -3.36 -5.33 6.83
C LYS A 178 -2.16 -6.17 6.39
N LYS A 179 -2.37 -7.43 5.99
CA LYS A 179 -1.29 -8.36 5.64
C LYS A 179 -1.19 -8.63 4.14
N ASN A 180 0.03 -8.94 3.71
CA ASN A 180 0.32 -9.53 2.41
C ASN A 180 0.82 -10.96 2.61
N VAL A 181 0.62 -11.82 1.62
CA VAL A 181 1.04 -13.22 1.63
C VAL A 181 1.72 -13.58 0.32
N GLY A 182 2.70 -14.49 0.38
CA GLY A 182 3.32 -15.09 -0.78
C GLY A 182 2.48 -16.28 -1.27
N TYR A 183 2.20 -16.36 -2.57
CA TYR A 183 1.54 -17.51 -3.19
C TYR A 183 2.57 -18.40 -3.89
N GLN A 184 2.35 -19.71 -3.93
CA GLN A 184 3.28 -20.63 -4.63
C GLN A 184 2.99 -20.75 -6.14
N GLN A 185 1.95 -20.11 -6.68
CA GLN A 185 1.60 -20.18 -8.10
C GLN A 185 1.24 -18.81 -8.69
N GLN A 186 1.82 -18.52 -9.87
CA GLN A 186 1.71 -17.34 -10.75
C GLN A 186 2.71 -16.19 -10.51
N ARG A 187 2.89 -15.31 -11.52
CA ARG A 187 4.03 -14.38 -11.75
C ARG A 187 4.70 -13.83 -10.48
N ALA A 188 5.97 -14.17 -10.32
CA ALA A 188 6.74 -13.90 -9.11
C ALA A 188 7.31 -12.49 -9.03
N GLU A 189 7.45 -11.98 -7.81
CA GLU A 189 8.34 -10.88 -7.50
C GLU A 189 9.71 -11.46 -7.13
N CYS A 190 10.73 -11.20 -7.96
CA CYS A 190 12.10 -11.61 -7.67
C CYS A 190 12.78 -10.58 -6.78
N ARG A 191 13.30 -11.03 -5.64
CA ARG A 191 14.18 -10.26 -4.75
C ARG A 191 15.43 -11.07 -4.47
N ASN A 192 16.58 -10.47 -4.75
CA ASN A 192 17.88 -11.04 -4.39
C ASN A 192 18.21 -10.65 -2.94
N PHE A 193 18.87 -11.54 -2.22
CA PHE A 193 19.42 -11.22 -0.90
C PHE A 193 20.88 -11.66 -0.80
N MET A 194 21.62 -10.93 0.03
CA MET A 194 22.96 -11.28 0.48
C MET A 194 23.04 -11.06 2.00
N VAL A 195 23.62 -12.01 2.71
CA VAL A 195 23.80 -11.97 4.16
C VAL A 195 25.16 -11.33 4.46
N GLY A 196 25.13 -10.11 4.98
CA GLY A 196 26.35 -9.35 5.31
C GLY A 196 27.03 -9.84 6.61
N LYS A 197 26.37 -9.66 7.77
CA LYS A 197 26.90 -10.08 9.08
C LYS A 197 25.88 -10.93 9.83
N ARG A 198 26.32 -12.04 10.43
CA ARG A 198 25.50 -12.89 11.31
C ARG A 198 25.74 -12.48 12.77
N ALA A 199 24.71 -11.91 13.41
CA ALA A 199 24.75 -11.65 14.85
C ALA A 199 24.20 -12.87 15.60
N ILE A 200 25.05 -13.56 16.37
CA ILE A 200 24.60 -14.67 17.22
C ILE A 200 23.96 -14.08 18.47
N ARG A 201 22.63 -14.03 18.52
CA ARG A 201 21.93 -13.85 19.81
C ARG A 201 22.00 -15.17 20.58
N LYS A 202 22.75 -15.22 21.69
CA LYS A 202 22.43 -16.13 22.79
C LYS A 202 21.15 -15.62 23.46
N CYS A 203 20.00 -15.94 22.89
CA CYS A 203 18.71 -15.66 23.53
C CYS A 203 18.28 -16.89 24.33
N ARG A 204 18.43 -16.85 25.66
CA ARG A 204 17.76 -17.78 26.58
C ARG A 204 16.30 -17.37 26.69
N SER A 205 15.46 -17.88 25.80
CA SER A 205 14.00 -17.83 25.97
C SER A 205 13.38 -18.84 25.03
N ALA A 206 13.00 -19.98 25.60
CA ALA A 206 12.22 -21.00 24.93
C ALA A 206 10.85 -20.42 24.56
N CYS A 207 10.56 -20.39 23.27
CA CYS A 207 9.19 -20.24 22.78
C CYS A 207 9.02 -21.28 21.68
N GLY A 208 8.40 -22.40 22.04
CA GLY A 208 8.13 -23.51 21.13
C GLY A 208 7.08 -23.10 20.12
N TYR A 209 7.33 -23.40 18.86
CA TYR A 209 6.28 -23.47 17.85
C TYR A 209 5.63 -24.85 17.95
N ALA A 210 4.35 -24.88 18.29
CA ALA A 210 3.52 -26.08 18.12
C ALA A 210 3.18 -26.21 16.63
N GLU A 211 3.77 -27.21 15.96
CA GLU A 211 3.25 -27.70 14.68
C GLU A 211 1.96 -28.48 14.98
N ASP A 212 0.80 -27.91 14.64
CA ASP A 212 -0.47 -28.63 14.65
C ASP A 212 -0.54 -29.50 13.39
N ARG A 213 0.06 -30.68 13.44
CA ARG A 213 -0.16 -31.75 12.46
C ARG A 213 -1.38 -32.55 12.88
N GLN A 214 -2.49 -32.39 12.17
CA GLN A 214 -3.53 -33.41 12.12
C GLN A 214 -3.56 -33.99 10.71
N ASN A 215 -3.10 -35.24 10.61
CA ASN A 215 -3.33 -36.11 9.47
C ASN A 215 -3.86 -37.44 10.05
N PRO A 216 -5.16 -37.76 9.91
CA PRO A 216 -5.61 -39.15 9.89
C PRO A 216 -5.52 -39.60 8.43
N SER A 217 -5.00 -40.75 8.05
CA SER A 217 -5.07 -42.04 8.71
C SER A 217 -4.22 -43.01 7.89
N ASP A 218 -3.35 -43.73 8.56
CA ASP A 218 -2.74 -44.97 8.08
C ASP A 218 -3.71 -46.13 8.33
N PRO A 219 -3.79 -47.12 7.45
CA PRO A 219 -3.87 -48.48 7.98
C PRO A 219 -2.93 -49.44 7.25
N GLY A 220 -2.06 -50.05 8.05
CA GLY A 220 -1.74 -51.48 7.98
C GLY A 220 -0.62 -51.82 7.01
N ALA A 221 0.59 -52.03 7.52
CA ALA A 221 1.07 -53.30 8.07
C ALA A 221 1.58 -54.27 6.98
N ILE A 222 2.84 -54.68 7.11
CA ILE A 222 3.30 -56.06 7.39
C ILE A 222 4.76 -56.20 6.90
N SER A 223 5.55 -56.79 7.81
CA SER A 223 6.91 -57.37 7.71
C SER A 223 8.08 -56.44 7.41
#